data_AF-A0AAD6WMJ7-F1
#
_entry.id   AF-A0AAD6WMJ7-F1
#
_cell.length_a   1.000
_cell.length_b   1.000
_cell.length_c   1.000
_cell.angle_alpha   90.00
_cell.angle_beta   90.00
_cell.angle_gamma   90.00
#
_symmetry.space_group_name_H-M   'P 1'
#
loop_
_entity.id
_entity.type
_entity.pdbx_description
1 polymer ?
#
loop_
_entity_poly.entity_id
_entity_poly.type
_entity_poly.pdbx_seq_one_letter_code
_entity_poly.pdbx_strand_id
1 'polypeptide(L)'
;MSDSSSNNTGAVVHNAPVMNIGQWNKNLTYRMADGSIVLRVEEYLHKIHLSILTALSPNMASILAIPSGKPIGDPTQEGTELYPLHLMGFTKQEMDDFLFWIYRVGWTPISDDAQKERVMANLLKVADVWEIAVGRQYAIDNLESMYLPPSRRLELARMFSIFHWVEPAVTEIFSGKLSALSVEDIGRVDIKVYSILVKGMERLEIEMRRTANVAPADDPRHAS
;
A
#
# COMPACT_ATOMS: atom_id res chain seq x y z
N MET A 1 16.90 -36.68 43.77
CA MET A 1 15.84 -36.43 42.77
C MET A 1 14.99 -35.31 43.31
N SER A 2 15.30 -34.08 42.92
CA SER A 2 14.57 -32.87 43.31
C SER A 2 14.58 -31.95 42.10
N ASP A 3 13.50 -31.99 41.32
CA ASP A 3 13.30 -31.12 40.16
C ASP A 3 12.74 -29.77 40.62
N SER A 4 13.50 -28.72 40.36
CA SER A 4 13.11 -27.32 40.58
C SER A 4 12.72 -26.71 39.23
N SER A 5 11.43 -26.78 38.89
CA SER A 5 10.87 -26.08 37.73
C SER A 5 10.57 -24.62 38.09
N SER A 6 11.39 -23.69 37.58
CA SER A 6 11.13 -22.26 37.64
C SER A 6 10.20 -21.84 36.50
N ASN A 7 8.96 -21.49 36.86
CA ASN A 7 8.01 -20.85 35.94
C ASN A 7 8.42 -19.41 35.66
N ASN A 8 8.91 -19.16 34.44
CA ASN A 8 9.19 -17.83 33.93
C ASN A 8 7.91 -17.22 33.31
N THR A 9 7.11 -16.54 34.13
CA THR A 9 6.01 -15.69 33.66
C THR A 9 6.57 -14.43 33.04
N GLY A 10 6.81 -14.47 31.72
CA GLY A 10 7.10 -13.29 30.92
C GLY A 10 5.92 -12.34 30.91
N ALA A 11 5.95 -11.31 31.76
CA ALA A 11 5.01 -10.22 31.71
C ALA A 11 5.19 -9.48 30.37
N VAL A 12 4.15 -9.51 29.54
CA VAL A 12 4.07 -8.67 28.33
C VAL A 12 4.02 -7.22 28.81
N VAL A 13 5.15 -6.53 28.69
CA VAL A 13 5.22 -5.09 28.94
C VAL A 13 4.46 -4.41 27.80
N HIS A 14 3.17 -4.16 28.02
CA HIS A 14 2.45 -3.16 27.25
C HIS A 14 3.10 -1.82 27.57
N ASN A 15 3.99 -1.37 26.69
CA ASN A 15 4.52 -0.01 26.76
C ASN A 15 3.34 0.94 26.79
N ALA A 16 3.09 1.55 27.95
CA ALA A 16 2.15 2.64 28.05
C ALA A 16 2.54 3.68 26.99
N PRO A 17 1.60 4.16 26.16
CA PRO A 17 1.92 5.14 25.14
C PRO A 17 2.58 6.34 25.84
N VAL A 18 3.80 6.67 25.42
CA VAL A 18 4.50 7.88 25.90
C VAL A 18 3.59 9.05 25.56
N MET A 19 2.86 9.54 26.56
CA MET A 19 1.92 10.63 26.46
C MET A 19 2.70 11.94 26.35
N ASN A 20 3.29 12.21 25.18
CA ASN A 20 3.71 13.57 24.80
C ASN A 20 2.46 14.39 24.44
N ILE A 21 1.54 14.54 25.38
CA ILE A 21 0.34 15.36 25.21
C ILE A 21 0.81 16.78 24.89
N GLY A 22 0.51 17.25 23.68
CA GLY A 22 0.70 18.64 23.26
C GLY A 22 2.04 18.99 22.57
N GLN A 23 2.93 18.03 22.31
CA GLN A 23 4.20 18.28 21.58
C GLN A 23 4.17 17.83 20.10
N TRP A 24 2.99 17.69 19.52
CA TRP A 24 2.86 17.22 18.14
C TRP A 24 3.10 18.33 17.12
N ASN A 25 3.75 17.98 16.01
CA ASN A 25 3.95 18.90 14.90
C ASN A 25 2.63 19.12 14.15
N LYS A 26 2.23 20.37 13.94
CA LYS A 26 1.02 20.69 13.20
C LYS A 26 1.33 20.68 11.70
N ASN A 27 0.64 19.84 10.92
CA ASN A 27 0.75 19.91 9.46
C ASN A 27 -0.05 21.11 8.95
N LEU A 28 0.62 22.25 8.78
CA LEU A 28 -0.05 23.51 8.41
C LEU A 28 -0.69 23.47 7.02
N THR A 29 -0.20 22.62 6.11
CA THR A 29 -0.77 22.44 4.77
C THR A 29 -2.17 21.85 4.82
N TYR A 30 -2.39 20.88 5.72
CA TYR A 30 -3.67 20.15 5.85
C TYR A 30 -4.31 20.36 7.22
N ARG A 31 -4.26 21.60 7.69
CA ARG A 31 -4.94 22.04 8.91
C ARG A 31 -6.12 22.92 8.55
N MET A 32 -7.27 22.29 8.33
CA MET A 32 -8.51 23.00 8.03
C MET A 32 -9.03 23.68 9.30
N ALA A 33 -9.30 24.99 9.22
CA ALA A 33 -9.78 25.76 10.36
C ALA A 33 -11.12 25.19 10.88
N ASP A 34 -11.98 24.80 9.95
CA ASP A 34 -13.30 24.18 10.08
C ASP A 34 -13.29 22.64 10.13
N GLY A 35 -12.11 22.02 10.18
CA GLY A 35 -12.02 20.56 10.35
C GLY A 35 -12.67 20.09 11.65
N SER A 36 -13.37 18.96 11.59
CA SER A 36 -14.16 18.41 12.70
C SER A 36 -13.48 17.23 13.41
N ILE A 37 -12.36 16.71 12.87
CA ILE A 37 -11.59 15.62 13.47
C ILE A 37 -10.10 15.87 13.33
N VAL A 38 -9.34 15.49 14.36
CA VAL A 38 -7.88 15.54 14.40
C VAL A 38 -7.32 14.12 14.35
N LEU A 39 -6.59 13.83 13.29
CA LEU A 39 -5.85 12.59 13.11
C LEU A 39 -4.39 12.81 13.49
N ARG A 40 -3.78 11.81 14.12
CA ARG A 40 -2.33 11.76 14.35
C ARG A 40 -1.73 10.68 13.47
N VAL A 41 -0.75 11.06 12.65
CA VAL A 41 0.08 10.15 11.86
C VAL A 41 1.53 10.44 12.22
N GLU A 42 2.24 9.43 12.74
CA GLU A 42 3.58 9.60 13.31
C GLU A 42 3.60 10.71 14.38
N GLU A 43 4.34 11.80 14.13
CA GLU A 43 4.45 12.96 15.02
C GLU A 43 3.60 14.15 14.57
N TYR A 44 2.75 13.97 13.55
CA TYR A 44 2.03 15.04 12.90
C TYR A 44 0.52 14.99 13.18
N LEU A 45 -0.07 16.16 13.38
CA LEU A 45 -1.52 16.35 13.47
C LEU A 45 -2.08 16.88 12.16
N HIS A 46 -3.12 16.21 11.68
CA HIS A 46 -3.93 16.58 10.52
C HIS A 46 -5.34 16.88 11.00
N LYS A 47 -5.82 18.11 10.74
CA LYS A 47 -7.18 18.53 11.13
C LYS A 47 -8.04 18.61 9.88
N ILE A 48 -9.01 17.70 9.76
CA ILE A 48 -9.75 17.45 8.51
C ILE A 48 -11.26 17.36 8.75
N HIS A 49 -12.03 17.36 7.67
CA HIS A 49 -13.48 17.23 7.67
C HIS A 49 -13.92 15.78 7.75
N LEU A 50 -14.57 15.41 8.85
CA LEU A 50 -15.16 14.08 9.04
C LEU A 50 -16.24 13.79 7.98
N SER A 51 -17.00 14.81 7.59
CA SER A 51 -18.04 14.70 6.55
C SER A 51 -17.49 14.21 5.21
N ILE A 52 -16.28 14.61 4.83
CA ILE A 52 -15.66 14.16 3.58
C ILE A 52 -15.21 12.71 3.68
N LEU A 53 -14.58 12.32 4.79
CA LEU A 53 -14.16 10.93 5.00
C LEU A 53 -15.36 9.97 5.03
N THR A 54 -16.42 10.36 5.74
CA THR A 54 -17.65 9.55 5.84
C THR A 54 -18.42 9.47 4.53
N ALA A 55 -18.38 10.51 3.71
CA ALA A 55 -18.95 10.47 2.36
C ALA A 55 -18.15 9.54 1.42
N LEU A 56 -16.84 9.45 1.59
CA LEU A 56 -15.95 8.62 0.76
C LEU A 56 -15.88 7.16 1.21
N SER A 57 -16.03 6.91 2.52
CA SER A 57 -16.04 5.57 3.11
C SER A 57 -17.15 5.45 4.15
N PRO A 58 -18.25 4.76 3.82
CA PRO A 58 -19.31 4.45 4.77
C PRO A 58 -18.80 3.68 5.99
N ASN A 59 -17.80 2.80 5.81
CA ASN A 59 -17.22 2.03 6.90
C ASN A 59 -16.42 2.89 7.87
N MET A 60 -15.84 3.98 7.39
CA MET A 60 -15.17 4.95 8.25
C MET A 60 -16.16 5.66 9.17
N ALA A 61 -17.41 5.87 8.75
CA ALA A 61 -18.44 6.39 9.65
C ALA A 61 -18.65 5.46 10.84
N SER A 62 -18.73 4.15 10.61
CA SER A 62 -18.85 3.14 11.68
C SER A 62 -17.64 3.10 12.59
N ILE A 63 -16.42 3.14 12.04
CA ILE A 63 -15.17 3.11 12.80
C ILE A 63 -15.03 4.36 13.67
N LEU A 64 -15.40 5.53 13.13
CA LEU A 64 -15.29 6.82 13.83
C LEU A 64 -16.49 7.12 14.73
N ALA A 65 -17.62 6.43 14.53
CA ALA A 65 -18.81 6.54 15.38
C ALA A 65 -18.78 5.60 16.59
N ILE A 66 -17.74 4.75 16.75
CA ILE A 66 -17.59 3.95 17.97
C ILE A 66 -17.50 4.96 19.13
N PRO A 67 -18.53 5.04 20.00
CA PRO A 67 -18.52 6.01 21.09
C PRO A 67 -17.30 5.69 21.93
N SER A 68 -16.52 6.70 22.32
CA SER A 68 -15.36 6.54 23.20
C SER A 68 -15.74 6.04 24.62
N GLY A 69 -16.96 5.52 24.81
CA GLY A 69 -17.62 5.25 26.07
C GLY A 69 -17.95 6.53 26.86
N LYS A 70 -17.71 7.71 26.27
CA LYS A 70 -17.72 8.98 27.00
C LYS A 70 -18.86 9.89 26.57
N PRO A 71 -19.42 10.67 27.52
CA PRO A 71 -20.47 11.64 27.21
C PRO A 71 -20.00 12.68 26.19
N ILE A 72 -20.92 13.12 25.33
CA ILE A 72 -20.72 14.27 24.45
C ILE A 72 -20.34 15.48 25.31
N GLY A 73 -19.20 16.13 25.01
CA GLY A 73 -18.67 17.27 25.77
C GLY A 73 -17.55 16.94 26.76
N ASP A 74 -17.17 15.67 26.88
CA ASP A 74 -15.98 15.28 27.64
C ASP A 74 -14.71 15.76 26.88
N PRO A 75 -13.82 16.55 27.50
CA PRO A 75 -12.57 17.00 26.88
C PRO A 75 -11.63 15.84 26.51
N THR A 76 -11.91 14.62 26.98
CA THR A 76 -11.19 13.39 26.66
C THR A 76 -11.78 12.60 25.50
N GLN A 77 -12.63 13.25 24.69
CA GLN A 77 -13.14 12.73 23.43
C GLN A 77 -12.02 12.57 22.41
N GLU A 78 -11.97 11.38 21.79
CA GLU A 78 -11.03 11.07 20.71
C GLU A 78 -11.30 11.93 19.46
N GLY A 79 -10.26 12.19 18.68
CA GLY A 79 -10.34 13.05 17.49
C GLY A 79 -10.22 14.55 17.80
N THR A 80 -9.79 14.92 19.00
CA THR A 80 -9.51 16.33 19.38
C THR A 80 -8.02 16.63 19.32
N GLU A 81 -7.58 17.90 19.45
CA GLU A 81 -6.14 18.22 19.49
C GLU A 81 -5.43 17.64 20.72
N LEU A 82 -6.15 17.50 21.84
CA LEU A 82 -5.63 16.91 23.06
C LEU A 82 -5.58 15.38 22.99
N TYR A 83 -6.56 14.77 22.30
CA TYR A 83 -6.70 13.33 22.14
C TYR A 83 -6.92 12.99 20.66
N PRO A 84 -5.91 13.14 19.79
CA PRO A 84 -6.06 12.90 18.37
C PRO A 84 -6.20 11.40 18.10
N LEU A 85 -6.94 11.05 17.05
CA LEU A 85 -7.08 9.65 16.64
C LEU A 85 -5.77 9.17 16.03
N HIS A 86 -5.08 8.25 16.69
CA HIS A 86 -3.78 7.75 16.24
C HIS A 86 -3.95 6.70 15.15
N LEU A 87 -3.50 7.03 13.94
CA LEU A 87 -3.55 6.15 12.78
C LEU A 87 -2.22 5.41 12.65
N MET A 88 -2.23 4.13 13.05
CA MET A 88 -1.07 3.26 12.91
C MET A 88 -0.96 2.70 11.48
N GLY A 89 0.25 2.46 11.01
CA GLY A 89 0.51 1.84 9.69
C GLY A 89 0.56 2.81 8.51
N PHE A 90 0.38 4.11 8.75
CA PHE A 90 0.55 5.17 7.77
C PHE A 90 1.75 6.04 8.10
N THR A 91 2.47 6.46 7.07
CA THR A 91 3.47 7.52 7.18
C THR A 91 2.82 8.88 6.98
N LYS A 92 3.47 9.96 7.43
CA LYS A 92 3.00 11.32 7.15
C LYS A 92 2.84 11.57 5.63
N GLN A 93 3.78 11.09 4.82
CA GLN A 93 3.75 11.30 3.37
C GLN A 93 2.54 10.62 2.72
N GLU A 94 2.21 9.41 3.15
CA GLU A 94 1.03 8.69 2.66
C GLU A 94 -0.26 9.45 2.96
N MET A 95 -0.38 9.97 4.19
CA MET A 95 -1.52 10.79 4.58
C MET A 95 -1.59 12.09 3.79
N ASP A 96 -0.45 12.77 3.60
CA ASP A 96 -0.40 14.03 2.85
C ASP A 96 -0.78 13.84 1.37
N ASP A 97 -0.32 12.76 0.73
CA ASP A 97 -0.66 12.42 -0.65
C ASP A 97 -2.16 12.07 -0.80
N PHE A 98 -2.74 11.40 0.20
CA PHE A 98 -4.18 11.15 0.27
C PHE A 98 -5.00 12.44 0.46
N LEU A 99 -4.59 13.32 1.38
CA LEU A 99 -5.26 14.59 1.64
C LEU A 99 -5.15 15.56 0.46
N PHE A 100 -4.02 15.52 -0.27
CA PHE A 100 -3.85 16.23 -1.54
C PHE A 100 -4.97 15.86 -2.53
N TRP A 101 -5.24 14.55 -2.69
CA TRP A 101 -6.29 14.05 -3.56
C TRP A 101 -7.69 14.47 -3.10
N ILE A 102 -8.00 14.31 -1.81
CA ILE A 102 -9.33 14.65 -1.26
C ILE A 102 -9.66 16.13 -1.47
N TYR A 103 -8.75 17.01 -1.07
CA TYR A 103 -9.04 18.43 -1.03
C TYR A 103 -8.75 19.14 -2.35
N ARG A 104 -8.11 18.45 -3.30
CA ARG A 104 -7.69 19.00 -4.60
C ARG A 104 -6.98 20.36 -4.45
N VAL A 105 -6.24 20.56 -3.36
CA VAL A 105 -5.66 21.86 -3.01
C VAL A 105 -4.66 22.23 -4.09
N GLY A 106 -5.01 23.27 -4.86
CA GLY A 106 -4.20 23.76 -5.97
C GLY A 106 -3.92 22.65 -6.98
N TRP A 107 -4.96 22.09 -7.62
CA TRP A 107 -4.88 21.04 -8.64
C TRP A 107 -3.87 21.38 -9.73
N THR A 108 -2.60 21.13 -9.41
CA THR A 108 -1.45 21.38 -10.26
C THR A 108 -1.06 19.99 -10.73
N PRO A 109 -1.09 19.74 -12.04
CA PRO A 109 -0.67 18.45 -12.57
C PRO A 109 0.72 18.10 -12.02
N ILE A 110 0.85 16.90 -11.45
CA ILE A 110 2.15 16.39 -11.03
C ILE A 110 2.92 16.09 -12.32
N SER A 111 3.96 16.88 -12.58
CA SER A 111 4.74 16.79 -13.83
C SER A 111 5.80 15.69 -13.80
N ASP A 112 6.23 15.27 -12.60
CA ASP A 112 7.25 14.24 -12.41
C ASP A 112 6.59 12.86 -12.26
N ASP A 113 6.96 11.91 -13.12
CA ASP A 113 6.37 10.57 -13.14
C ASP A 113 6.68 9.80 -11.85
N ALA A 114 7.90 9.94 -11.30
CA ALA A 114 8.26 9.25 -10.06
C ALA A 114 7.42 9.77 -8.87
N GLN A 115 7.22 11.09 -8.78
CA GLN A 115 6.33 11.70 -7.82
C GLN A 115 4.87 11.25 -8.03
N LYS A 116 4.39 11.24 -9.28
CA LYS A 116 3.02 10.84 -9.60
C LYS A 116 2.78 9.38 -9.22
N GLU A 117 3.70 8.47 -9.55
CA GLU A 117 3.63 7.06 -9.14
C GLU A 117 3.53 6.96 -7.62
N ARG A 118 4.41 7.64 -6.88
CA ARG A 118 4.41 7.63 -5.40
C ARG A 118 3.06 8.09 -4.85
N VAL A 119 2.54 9.23 -5.32
CA VAL A 119 1.26 9.78 -4.85
C VAL A 119 0.13 8.80 -5.12
N MET A 120 0.09 8.18 -6.31
CA MET A 120 -0.95 7.20 -6.62
C MET A 120 -0.81 5.91 -5.81
N ALA A 121 0.41 5.40 -5.58
CA ALA A 121 0.64 4.23 -4.73
C ALA A 121 0.25 4.49 -3.27
N ASN A 122 0.55 5.68 -2.74
CA ASN A 122 0.16 6.12 -1.41
C ASN A 122 -1.37 6.27 -1.29
N LEU A 123 -2.00 6.93 -2.26
CA LEU A 123 -3.45 7.04 -2.35
C LEU A 123 -4.10 5.65 -2.41
N LEU A 124 -3.58 4.75 -3.24
CA LEU A 124 -4.06 3.38 -3.36
C LEU A 124 -4.01 2.66 -2.01
N LYS A 125 -2.90 2.79 -1.26
CA LYS A 125 -2.77 2.21 0.08
C LYS A 125 -3.84 2.73 1.05
N VAL A 126 -3.98 4.05 1.17
CA VAL A 126 -4.96 4.64 2.10
C VAL A 126 -6.38 4.28 1.67
N ALA A 127 -6.69 4.35 0.38
CA ALA A 127 -8.00 4.04 -0.16
C ALA A 127 -8.37 2.56 -0.01
N ASP A 128 -7.43 1.63 -0.13
CA ASP A 128 -7.66 0.20 0.07
C ASP A 128 -7.96 -0.09 1.55
N VAL A 129 -7.14 0.42 2.48
CA VAL A 129 -7.32 0.23 3.93
C VAL A 129 -8.61 0.87 4.44
N TRP A 130 -9.00 2.02 3.89
CA TRP A 130 -10.22 2.73 4.29
C TRP A 130 -11.42 2.40 3.41
N GLU A 131 -11.28 1.45 2.48
CA GLU A 131 -12.34 1.00 1.58
C GLU A 131 -12.99 2.15 0.77
N ILE A 132 -12.19 3.12 0.35
CA ILE A 132 -12.60 4.24 -0.48
C ILE A 132 -12.53 3.81 -1.95
N ALA A 133 -13.59 3.14 -2.42
CA ALA A 133 -13.63 2.54 -3.75
C ALA A 133 -13.28 3.52 -4.89
N VAL A 134 -13.79 4.76 -4.82
CA VAL A 134 -13.54 5.80 -5.84
C VAL A 134 -12.06 6.21 -5.87
N GLY A 135 -11.43 6.36 -4.70
CA GLY A 135 -10.02 6.69 -4.59
C GLY A 135 -9.13 5.54 -5.07
N ARG A 136 -9.53 4.32 -4.73
CA ARG A 136 -8.85 3.09 -5.17
C ARG A 136 -8.84 2.97 -6.70
N GLN A 137 -10.01 3.12 -7.33
CA GLN A 137 -10.12 3.08 -8.79
C GLN A 137 -9.34 4.21 -9.46
N TYR A 138 -9.47 5.44 -8.94
CA TYR A 138 -8.75 6.61 -9.46
C TYR A 138 -7.22 6.39 -9.45
N ALA A 139 -6.68 5.83 -8.37
CA ALA A 139 -5.26 5.53 -8.27
C ALA A 139 -4.82 4.46 -9.28
N ILE A 140 -5.62 3.41 -9.47
CA ILE A 140 -5.35 2.34 -10.45
C ILE A 140 -5.33 2.91 -11.86
N ASP A 141 -6.37 3.65 -12.26
CA ASP A 141 -6.46 4.23 -13.61
C ASP A 141 -5.23 5.11 -13.92
N ASN A 142 -4.80 5.91 -12.93
CA ASN A 142 -3.61 6.75 -13.09
C ASN A 142 -2.33 5.92 -13.16
N LEU A 143 -2.19 4.86 -12.37
CA LEU A 143 -1.04 3.97 -12.44
C LEU A 143 -0.99 3.16 -13.75
N GLU A 144 -2.13 2.76 -14.30
CA GLU A 144 -2.21 2.09 -15.61
C GLU A 144 -1.84 3.01 -16.76
N SER A 145 -2.14 4.31 -16.63
CA SER A 145 -1.77 5.31 -17.63
C SER A 145 -0.27 5.58 -17.71
N MET A 146 0.51 5.04 -16.76
CA MET A 146 1.95 5.26 -16.63
C MET A 146 2.73 3.99 -16.99
N TYR A 147 3.99 4.18 -17.39
CA TYR A 147 4.90 3.06 -17.52
C TYR A 147 5.37 2.62 -16.12
N LEU A 148 4.98 1.41 -15.71
CA LEU A 148 5.48 0.75 -14.51
C LEU A 148 6.36 -0.43 -14.90
N PRO A 149 7.57 -0.56 -14.32
CA PRO A 149 8.36 -1.78 -14.48
C PRO A 149 7.55 -3.02 -14.09
N PRO A 150 7.70 -4.16 -14.79
CA PRO A 150 6.93 -5.37 -14.50
C PRO A 150 7.02 -5.84 -13.04
N SER A 151 8.19 -5.71 -12.42
CA SER A 151 8.43 -6.01 -11.00
C SER A 151 7.57 -5.14 -10.08
N ARG A 152 7.54 -3.82 -10.32
CA ARG A 152 6.75 -2.84 -9.58
C ARG A 152 5.26 -3.02 -9.79
N ARG A 153 4.83 -3.29 -11.04
CA ARG A 153 3.44 -3.61 -11.35
C ARG A 153 2.99 -4.87 -10.59
N LEU A 154 3.81 -5.93 -10.58
CA LEU A 154 3.52 -7.17 -9.86
C LEU A 154 3.46 -6.98 -8.33
N GLU A 155 4.35 -6.16 -7.77
CA GLU A 155 4.34 -5.79 -6.35
C GLU A 155 3.00 -5.14 -5.97
N LEU A 156 2.62 -4.06 -6.68
CA LEU A 156 1.37 -3.35 -6.43
C LEU A 156 0.15 -4.26 -6.64
N ALA A 157 0.17 -5.08 -7.69
CA ALA A 157 -0.90 -6.02 -7.99
C ALA A 157 -1.15 -7.01 -6.86
N ARG A 158 -0.08 -7.51 -6.23
CA ARG A 158 -0.19 -8.43 -5.09
C ARG A 158 -0.59 -7.72 -3.81
N MET A 159 0.00 -6.56 -3.54
CA MET A 159 -0.26 -5.80 -2.32
C MET A 159 -1.72 -5.35 -2.23
N PHE A 160 -2.33 -4.97 -3.36
CA PHE A 160 -3.68 -4.42 -3.42
C PHE A 160 -4.67 -5.33 -4.16
N SER A 161 -4.33 -6.59 -4.41
CA SER A 161 -5.20 -7.55 -5.11
C SER A 161 -5.72 -7.08 -6.48
N ILE A 162 -4.87 -6.49 -7.31
CA ILE A 162 -5.18 -6.05 -8.68
C ILE A 162 -4.88 -7.20 -9.66
N PHE A 163 -5.78 -8.19 -9.72
CA PHE A 163 -5.51 -9.45 -10.41
C PHE A 163 -5.19 -9.33 -11.90
N HIS A 164 -5.81 -8.39 -12.62
CA HIS A 164 -5.60 -8.23 -14.06
C HIS A 164 -4.21 -7.67 -14.41
N TRP A 165 -3.46 -7.18 -13.42
CA TRP A 165 -2.06 -6.77 -13.61
C TRP A 165 -1.07 -7.93 -13.46
N VAL A 166 -1.46 -9.01 -12.80
CA VAL A 166 -0.53 -10.10 -12.44
C VAL A 166 -0.03 -10.82 -13.69
N GLU A 167 -0.94 -11.24 -14.56
CA GLU A 167 -0.58 -12.03 -15.75
C GLU A 167 0.29 -11.24 -16.74
N PRO A 168 -0.04 -9.99 -17.13
CA PRO A 168 0.84 -9.18 -17.96
C PRO A 168 2.22 -8.95 -17.35
N ALA A 169 2.28 -8.62 -16.05
CA ALA A 169 3.55 -8.39 -15.37
C ALA A 169 4.43 -9.65 -15.32
N VAL A 170 3.83 -10.81 -15.04
CA VAL A 170 4.55 -12.10 -15.05
C VAL A 170 5.03 -12.42 -16.46
N THR A 171 4.17 -12.31 -17.48
CA THR A 171 4.54 -12.58 -18.88
C THR A 171 5.69 -11.69 -19.35
N GLU A 172 5.69 -10.40 -18.98
CA GLU A 172 6.78 -9.47 -19.29
C GLU A 172 8.09 -9.86 -18.58
N ILE A 173 8.03 -10.29 -17.31
CA ILE A 173 9.21 -10.79 -16.58
C ILE A 173 9.78 -12.05 -17.25
N PHE A 174 8.92 -13.00 -17.64
CA PHE A 174 9.33 -14.25 -18.29
C PHE A 174 9.90 -14.03 -19.70
N SER A 175 9.44 -12.99 -20.39
CA SER A 175 9.94 -12.61 -21.72
C SER A 175 11.30 -11.91 -21.65
N GLY A 176 11.69 -11.41 -20.48
CA GLY A 176 12.97 -10.74 -20.23
C GLY A 176 14.12 -11.70 -19.91
N LYS A 177 15.35 -11.16 -19.81
CA LYS A 177 16.52 -11.90 -19.30
C LYS A 177 16.52 -11.87 -17.77
N LEU A 178 16.73 -13.01 -17.12
CA LEU A 178 16.94 -13.10 -15.66
C LEU A 178 18.02 -12.15 -15.16
N SER A 179 19.10 -12.00 -15.93
CA SER A 179 20.22 -11.10 -15.61
C SER A 179 19.84 -9.61 -15.63
N ALA A 180 18.66 -9.26 -16.16
CA ALA A 180 18.17 -7.89 -16.18
C ALA A 180 17.40 -7.52 -14.91
N LEU A 181 17.06 -8.48 -14.05
CA LEU A 181 16.41 -8.20 -12.77
C LEU A 181 17.43 -7.63 -11.77
N SER A 182 17.17 -6.42 -11.31
CA SER A 182 17.99 -5.76 -10.30
C SER A 182 17.70 -6.33 -8.90
N VAL A 183 18.59 -6.06 -7.94
CA VAL A 183 18.35 -6.39 -6.53
C VAL A 183 17.08 -5.72 -6.01
N GLU A 184 16.78 -4.51 -6.51
CA GLU A 184 15.55 -3.79 -6.17
C GLU A 184 14.30 -4.52 -6.67
N ASP A 185 14.32 -5.06 -7.88
CA ASP A 185 13.22 -5.84 -8.44
C ASP A 185 12.93 -7.11 -7.62
N ILE A 186 14.00 -7.77 -7.13
CA ILE A 186 13.89 -8.92 -6.25
C ILE A 186 13.26 -8.52 -4.90
N GLY A 187 13.66 -7.36 -4.36
CA GLY A 187 13.10 -6.81 -3.13
C GLY A 187 11.61 -6.54 -3.22
N ARG A 188 11.14 -5.98 -4.36
CA ARG A 188 9.73 -5.65 -4.60
C ARG A 188 8.82 -6.87 -4.70
N VAL A 189 9.30 -7.96 -5.30
CA VAL A 189 8.46 -9.13 -5.62
C VAL A 189 8.35 -10.11 -4.45
N ASP A 190 9.09 -9.95 -3.35
CA ASP A 190 9.27 -10.95 -2.28
C ASP A 190 10.07 -12.17 -2.75
N ILE A 191 11.01 -12.62 -1.91
CA ILE A 191 11.93 -13.73 -2.21
C ILE A 191 11.21 -15.03 -2.57
N LYS A 192 10.03 -15.29 -1.99
CA LYS A 192 9.23 -16.48 -2.27
C LYS A 192 8.71 -16.44 -3.69
N VAL A 193 8.13 -15.32 -4.13
CA VAL A 193 7.61 -15.19 -5.49
C VAL A 193 8.75 -15.17 -6.49
N TYR A 194 9.85 -14.47 -6.19
CA TYR A 194 11.06 -14.53 -7.00
C TYR A 194 11.53 -15.98 -7.22
N SER A 195 11.57 -16.80 -6.16
CA SER A 195 11.96 -18.22 -6.29
C SER A 195 11.03 -19.03 -7.20
N ILE A 196 9.73 -18.68 -7.24
CA ILE A 196 8.74 -19.30 -8.13
C ILE A 196 8.99 -18.85 -9.57
N LEU A 197 9.23 -17.55 -9.79
CA LEU A 197 9.52 -16.99 -11.10
C LEU A 197 10.79 -17.62 -11.69
N VAL A 198 11.89 -17.69 -10.92
CA VAL A 198 13.15 -18.31 -11.35
C VAL A 198 12.96 -19.76 -11.75
N LYS A 199 12.27 -20.57 -10.93
CA LYS A 199 11.98 -21.97 -11.26
C LYS A 199 11.10 -22.10 -12.50
N GLY A 200 10.14 -21.19 -12.69
CA GLY A 200 9.31 -21.13 -13.87
C GLY A 200 10.13 -20.83 -15.14
N MET A 201 11.01 -19.84 -15.06
CA MET A 201 11.89 -19.44 -16.17
C MET A 201 12.90 -20.54 -16.52
N GLU A 202 13.50 -21.19 -15.53
CA GLU A 202 14.40 -22.34 -15.75
C GLU A 202 13.69 -23.48 -16.48
N ARG A 203 12.45 -23.81 -16.07
CA ARG A 203 11.63 -24.81 -16.76
C ARG A 203 11.29 -24.39 -18.18
N LEU A 204 10.96 -23.13 -18.40
CA LEU A 204 10.68 -22.58 -19.73
C LEU A 204 11.92 -22.70 -20.64
N GLU A 205 13.10 -22.35 -20.15
CA GLU A 205 14.35 -22.44 -20.90
C GLU A 205 14.70 -23.89 -21.27
N ILE A 206 14.51 -24.84 -20.34
CA ILE A 206 14.68 -26.27 -20.61
C ILE A 206 13.74 -26.72 -21.73
N GLU A 207 12.48 -26.29 -21.73
CA GLU A 207 11.49 -26.70 -22.72
C GLU A 207 11.73 -26.06 -24.09
N MET A 208 12.16 -24.80 -24.12
CA MET A 208 12.58 -24.13 -25.35
C MET A 208 13.79 -24.85 -25.99
N ARG A 209 14.78 -25.24 -25.17
CA ARG A 209 15.92 -26.04 -25.65
C ARG A 209 15.50 -27.41 -26.18
N ARG A 210 14.58 -28.08 -25.51
CA ARG A 210 14.03 -29.36 -25.98
C ARG A 210 13.35 -29.20 -27.32
N THR A 211 12.46 -28.22 -27.45
CA THR A 211 11.72 -27.94 -28.69
C THR A 211 12.64 -27.57 -29.84
N ALA A 212 13.68 -26.76 -29.60
CA ALA A 212 14.66 -26.37 -30.61
C ALA A 212 15.52 -27.55 -31.11
N ASN A 213 15.72 -28.58 -30.28
CA ASN A 213 16.47 -29.78 -30.64
C ASN A 213 15.62 -30.84 -31.34
N VAL A 214 14.29 -30.70 -31.35
CA VAL A 214 13.43 -31.53 -32.19
C VAL A 214 13.61 -31.05 -33.63
N ALA A 215 14.26 -31.88 -34.46
CA ALA A 215 14.42 -31.57 -35.89
C ALA A 215 13.05 -31.26 -36.49
N PRO A 216 12.94 -30.22 -37.36
CA PRO A 216 11.69 -29.94 -38.04
C PRO A 216 11.24 -31.23 -38.73
N ALA A 217 10.08 -31.75 -38.34
CA ALA A 217 9.53 -32.94 -38.97
C ALA A 217 9.53 -32.71 -40.48
N ASP A 218 10.20 -33.58 -41.24
CA ASP A 218 10.26 -33.50 -42.70
C ASP A 218 8.84 -33.26 -43.21
N ASP A 219 8.58 -32.05 -43.74
CA ASP A 219 7.25 -31.71 -44.24
C ASP A 219 6.99 -32.61 -45.45
N PRO A 220 6.05 -33.58 -45.35
CA PRO A 220 5.82 -34.55 -46.42
C PRO A 220 5.27 -33.91 -47.71
N ARG A 221 5.00 -32.59 -47.71
CA ARG A 221 4.45 -31.85 -48.86
C ARG A 221 5.46 -31.55 -49.97
N HIS A 222 6.72 -31.99 -49.87
CA HIS A 222 7.72 -31.82 -50.94
C HIS A 222 8.07 -33.11 -51.72
N ALA A 223 7.38 -34.23 -51.48
CA ALA A 223 7.53 -35.45 -52.28
C ALA A 223 6.40 -35.55 -53.33
N SER A 224 6.46 -34.77 -54.41
CA SER A 224 5.60 -34.95 -55.60
C SER A 224 6.27 -34.41 -56.85
#